data_AF-A0A133SHW0-F1
#
_entry.id   AF-A0A133SHW0-F1
#
_cell.length_a   1.000
_cell.length_b   1.000
_cell.length_c   1.000
_cell.angle_alpha   90.00
_cell.angle_beta   90.00
_cell.angle_gamma   90.00
#
_symmetry.space_group_name_H-M   'P 1'
#
loop_
_entity.id
_entity.type
_entity.pdbx_description
1 polymer ?
#
loop_
_entity_poly.entity_id
_entity_poly.type
_entity_poly.pdbx_seq_one_letter_code
_entity_poly.pdbx_strand_id
1 'polypeptide(L)'
;MTDLMGKADVNAFLTFKDWFDEANRELGKKQYLVPYFMSSHPGCTLKDAVSLAEFLRDMHMQPEQVQDFIPTPGSLSTAMYYTGINPLTGQKVYVARKAEEKQMQRALMQYKNPANYDIVYKALCLTGRRDLIGYGPKCLVAPRRHSRQSGHPLSNGRHGRSPVRAGQGRKDLNRTRKFR
;
A
#
# COMPACT_ATOMS: atom_id res chain seq x y z
N MET A 1 14.41 -6.45 13.87
CA MET A 1 14.39 -4.98 13.67
C MET A 1 14.12 -4.23 14.97
N THR A 2 13.09 -4.61 15.75
CA THR A 2 12.74 -4.01 17.05
C THR A 2 13.91 -3.88 18.02
N ASP A 3 14.80 -4.88 18.05
CA ASP A 3 15.94 -4.91 18.97
C ASP A 3 16.94 -3.77 18.70
N LEU A 4 17.16 -3.42 17.42
CA LEU A 4 18.02 -2.29 17.05
C LEU A 4 17.42 -0.93 17.43
N MET A 5 16.11 -0.88 17.67
CA MET A 5 15.41 0.29 18.21
C MET A 5 15.38 0.28 19.76
N GLY A 6 15.91 -0.74 20.41
CA GLY A 6 15.76 -0.95 21.85
C GLY A 6 14.32 -1.25 22.27
N LYS A 7 13.48 -1.73 21.35
CA LYS A 7 12.08 -2.07 21.62
C LYS A 7 11.93 -3.56 21.90
N ALA A 8 10.93 -3.89 22.72
CA ALA A 8 10.50 -5.27 22.92
C ALA A 8 9.99 -5.91 21.61
N ASP A 9 9.89 -7.24 21.63
CA ASP A 9 9.41 -8.01 20.49
C ASP A 9 7.91 -7.81 20.23
N VAL A 10 7.42 -8.42 19.15
CA VAL A 10 6.00 -8.35 18.78
C VAL A 10 5.10 -9.03 19.82
N ASN A 11 5.59 -10.05 20.52
CA ASN A 11 4.80 -10.78 21.52
C ASN A 11 4.49 -9.89 22.71
N ALA A 12 5.45 -9.08 23.16
CA ALA A 12 5.22 -8.09 24.21
C ALA A 12 4.10 -7.10 23.83
N PHE A 13 4.05 -6.67 22.56
CA PHE A 13 2.97 -5.82 22.07
C PHE A 13 1.62 -6.54 22.06
N LEU A 14 1.58 -7.81 21.63
CA LEU A 14 0.34 -8.60 21.61
C LEU A 14 -0.20 -8.82 23.03
N THR A 15 0.67 -9.20 23.98
CA THR A 15 0.30 -9.34 25.39
C THR A 15 -0.26 -8.03 25.96
N PHE A 16 0.40 -6.90 25.68
CA PHE A 16 -0.09 -5.59 26.10
C PHE A 16 -1.46 -5.27 25.50
N LYS A 17 -1.66 -5.57 24.20
CA LYS A 17 -2.94 -5.36 23.53
C LYS A 17 -4.04 -6.19 24.18
N ASP A 18 -3.78 -7.45 24.51
CA ASP A 18 -4.78 -8.32 25.14
C ASP A 18 -5.19 -7.77 26.51
N TRP A 19 -4.25 -7.30 27.32
CA TRP A 19 -4.54 -6.63 28.59
C TRP A 19 -5.32 -5.32 28.41
N PHE A 20 -4.98 -4.54 27.38
CA PHE A 20 -5.70 -3.31 27.07
C PHE A 20 -7.15 -3.57 26.64
N ASP A 21 -7.38 -4.58 25.81
CA ASP A 21 -8.71 -4.97 25.34
C ASP A 21 -9.56 -5.54 26.49
N GLU A 22 -8.94 -6.30 27.40
CA GLU A 22 -9.58 -6.76 28.64
C GLU A 22 -10.05 -5.59 29.50
N ALA A 23 -9.13 -4.68 29.83
CA ALA A 23 -9.43 -3.51 30.65
C ALA A 23 -10.50 -2.62 30.02
N ASN A 24 -10.49 -2.42 28.70
CA ASN A 24 -11.55 -1.67 28.00
C ASN A 24 -12.92 -2.33 28.15
N ARG A 25 -12.97 -3.66 28.08
CA ARG A 25 -14.22 -4.41 28.20
C ARG A 25 -14.77 -4.32 29.62
N GLU A 26 -13.93 -4.46 30.64
CA GLU A 26 -14.30 -4.30 32.05
C GLU A 26 -14.81 -2.89 32.35
N LEU A 27 -14.17 -1.86 31.78
CA LEU A 27 -14.55 -0.46 31.97
C LEU A 27 -15.72 -0.01 31.08
N GLY A 28 -16.18 -0.85 30.15
CA GLY A 28 -17.22 -0.51 29.18
C GLY A 28 -16.83 0.63 28.22
N LYS A 29 -15.53 0.87 28.01
CA LYS A 29 -15.03 1.95 27.16
C LYS A 29 -14.67 1.45 25.76
N LYS A 30 -14.84 2.33 24.78
CA LYS A 30 -14.45 2.08 23.37
C LYS A 30 -13.15 2.83 23.05
N GLN A 31 -12.04 2.43 23.67
CA GLN A 31 -10.72 2.98 23.39
C GLN A 31 -10.00 2.08 22.39
N TYR A 32 -9.06 2.65 21.64
CA TYR A 32 -8.36 1.93 20.58
C TYR A 32 -6.87 2.24 20.64
N LEU A 33 -6.05 1.23 20.34
CA LEU A 33 -4.62 1.43 20.16
C LEU A 33 -4.34 2.01 18.78
N VAL A 34 -3.65 3.15 18.77
CA VAL A 34 -3.15 3.78 17.54
C VAL A 34 -1.61 3.67 17.54
N PRO A 35 -1.04 2.58 17.04
CA PRO A 35 0.40 2.42 16.99
C PRO A 35 1.04 3.37 15.98
N TYR A 36 2.24 3.81 16.33
CA TYR A 36 3.08 4.66 15.50
C TYR A 36 4.11 3.82 14.75
N PHE A 37 4.12 3.91 13.42
CA PHE A 37 5.04 3.16 12.56
C PHE A 37 6.09 4.06 11.92
N MET A 38 7.30 3.52 11.84
CA MET A 38 8.43 4.18 11.21
C MET A 38 9.04 3.30 10.12
N SER A 39 9.16 3.82 8.89
CA SER A 39 9.83 3.17 7.76
C SER A 39 11.32 3.50 7.72
N SER A 40 12.10 2.67 7.01
CA SER A 40 13.51 2.94 6.66
C SER A 40 14.47 3.10 7.85
N HIS A 41 14.11 2.61 9.04
CA HIS A 41 15.02 2.57 10.17
C HIS A 41 16.25 1.68 9.85
N PRO A 42 17.47 2.00 10.34
CA PRO A 42 18.62 1.11 10.23
C PRO A 42 18.31 -0.31 10.72
N GLY A 43 18.70 -1.29 9.91
CA GLY A 43 18.40 -2.72 10.11
C GLY A 43 17.03 -3.17 9.61
N CYS A 44 16.21 -2.27 9.05
CA CYS A 44 14.96 -2.63 8.40
C CYS A 44 15.22 -2.95 6.92
N THR A 45 15.09 -4.22 6.55
CA THR A 45 15.16 -4.68 5.16
C THR A 45 13.78 -4.65 4.50
N LEU A 46 13.76 -4.79 3.18
CA LEU A 46 12.49 -4.94 2.46
C LEU A 46 11.68 -6.18 2.90
N LYS A 47 12.37 -7.25 3.33
CA LYS A 47 11.70 -8.46 3.86
C LYS A 47 11.01 -8.17 5.18
N ASP A 48 11.64 -7.40 6.07
CA ASP A 48 11.04 -6.98 7.34
C ASP A 48 9.77 -6.14 7.11
N ALA A 49 9.79 -5.26 6.11
CA ALA A 49 8.62 -4.48 5.74
C ALA A 49 7.47 -5.35 5.19
N VAL A 50 7.76 -6.44 4.49
CA VAL A 50 6.74 -7.42 4.07
C VAL A 50 6.16 -8.14 5.29
N SER A 51 7.00 -8.63 6.20
CA SER A 51 6.54 -9.27 7.45
C SER A 51 5.65 -8.34 8.27
N LEU A 52 5.98 -7.05 8.33
CA LEU A 52 5.15 -6.05 8.98
C LEU A 52 3.81 -5.84 8.26
N ALA A 53 3.79 -5.82 6.92
CA ALA A 53 2.54 -5.72 6.16
C ALA A 53 1.61 -6.92 6.42
N GLU A 54 2.16 -8.12 6.56
CA GLU A 54 1.41 -9.32 6.97
C GLU A 54 0.86 -9.20 8.38
N PHE A 55 1.67 -8.71 9.32
CA PHE A 55 1.22 -8.44 10.69
C PHE A 55 0.06 -7.42 10.70
N LEU A 56 0.18 -6.31 9.96
CA LEU A 56 -0.87 -5.30 9.85
C LEU A 56 -2.16 -5.87 9.25
N ARG A 57 -2.04 -6.74 8.23
CA ARG A 57 -3.18 -7.48 7.64
C ARG A 57 -3.87 -8.33 8.70
N ASP A 58 -3.11 -9.15 9.42
CA ASP A 58 -3.64 -10.11 10.39
C ASP A 58 -4.24 -9.41 11.63
N MET A 59 -3.70 -8.25 12.02
CA MET A 59 -4.23 -7.42 13.09
C MET A 59 -5.37 -6.48 12.65
N HIS A 60 -5.76 -6.53 11.37
CA HIS A 60 -6.74 -5.62 10.76
C HIS A 60 -6.43 -4.13 10.97
N MET A 61 -5.15 -3.77 11.02
CA MET A 61 -4.68 -2.41 11.23
C MET A 61 -4.34 -1.73 9.92
N GLN A 62 -4.66 -0.44 9.83
CA GLN A 62 -4.36 0.39 8.66
C GLN A 62 -3.71 1.68 9.11
N PRO A 63 -2.37 1.76 9.13
CA PRO A 63 -1.69 2.98 9.52
C PRO A 63 -1.84 4.06 8.45
N GLU A 64 -2.57 5.11 8.79
CA GLU A 64 -2.67 6.31 7.95
C GLU A 64 -1.37 7.13 8.00
N GLN A 65 -0.75 7.17 9.18
CA GLN A 65 0.48 7.91 9.43
C GLN A 65 1.65 6.94 9.57
N VAL A 66 2.52 6.96 8.57
CA VAL A 66 3.84 6.32 8.63
C VAL A 66 4.86 7.45 8.62
N GLN A 67 5.81 7.46 9.55
CA GLN A 67 6.94 8.38 9.49
C GLN A 67 8.13 7.69 8.82
N ASP A 68 8.81 8.38 7.90
CA ASP A 68 10.08 7.88 7.41
C ASP A 68 11.20 8.22 8.39
N PHE A 69 12.15 7.31 8.60
CA PHE A 69 13.30 7.58 9.44
C PHE A 69 14.12 8.74 8.87
N ILE A 70 14.31 9.76 9.71
CA ILE A 70 15.17 10.91 9.47
C ILE A 70 16.27 10.87 10.53
N PRO A 71 17.56 10.86 10.13
CA PRO A 71 18.65 10.81 11.08
C PRO A 71 18.74 12.10 11.90
N THR A 72 18.30 12.03 13.16
CA THR A 72 18.44 13.13 14.14
C THR A 72 19.74 12.97 14.93
N PRO A 73 20.57 14.02 15.07
CA PRO A 73 21.80 13.97 15.86
C PRO A 73 21.57 13.44 17.29
N GLY A 74 22.59 12.79 17.86
CA GLY A 74 22.55 12.32 19.25
C GLY A 74 21.80 10.99 19.48
N SER A 75 21.38 10.29 18.44
CA SER A 75 20.74 8.96 18.56
C SER A 75 21.64 7.83 18.04
N LEU A 76 21.51 6.64 18.67
CA LEU A 76 22.18 5.41 18.21
C LEU A 76 21.77 5.04 16.79
N SER A 77 20.49 5.20 16.45
CA SER A 77 19.99 4.96 15.09
C SER A 77 20.69 5.85 14.06
N THR A 78 20.97 7.11 14.39
CA THR A 78 21.73 7.99 13.49
C THR A 78 23.18 7.52 13.33
N ALA A 79 23.83 7.07 14.40
CA ALA A 79 25.15 6.46 14.30
C ALA A 79 25.11 5.24 13.36
N MET A 80 24.17 4.31 13.57
CA MET A 80 23.97 3.14 12.69
C MET A 80 23.69 3.54 11.24
N TYR A 81 22.90 4.58 11.01
CA TYR A 81 22.56 5.06 9.68
C TYR A 81 23.79 5.54 8.89
N TYR A 82 24.71 6.25 9.55
CA TYR A 82 25.91 6.75 8.90
C TYR A 82 27.01 5.69 8.81
N THR A 83 27.26 4.92 9.87
CA THR A 83 28.37 3.96 9.92
C THR A 83 28.03 2.61 9.28
N GLY A 84 26.75 2.24 9.22
CA GLY A 84 26.33 0.89 8.85
C GLY A 84 26.75 -0.17 9.88
N ILE A 85 27.00 0.24 11.12
CA ILE A 85 27.45 -0.62 12.23
C ILE A 85 26.65 -0.28 13.48
N ASN A 86 26.25 -1.30 14.25
CA ASN A 86 25.72 -1.12 15.59
C ASN A 86 26.87 -0.70 16.52
N PRO A 87 26.89 0.54 17.05
CA PRO A 87 28.02 1.05 17.83
C PRO A 87 28.21 0.33 19.17
N LEU A 88 27.20 -0.39 19.67
CA LEU A 88 27.27 -1.14 20.92
C LEU A 88 27.84 -2.56 20.73
N THR A 89 27.59 -3.18 19.58
CA THR A 89 27.96 -4.59 19.34
C THR A 89 29.04 -4.77 18.27
N GLY A 90 29.34 -3.73 17.48
CA GLY A 90 30.27 -3.79 16.35
C GLY A 90 29.72 -4.53 15.12
N GLN A 91 28.50 -5.05 15.16
CA GLN A 91 27.91 -5.81 14.05
C GLN A 91 27.46 -4.90 12.90
N LYS A 92 27.59 -5.39 11.66
CA LYS A 92 27.08 -4.68 10.48
C LYS A 92 25.56 -4.54 10.53
N VAL A 93 25.07 -3.36 10.17
CA VAL A 93 23.66 -3.01 10.11
C VAL A 93 23.32 -2.59 8.70
N TYR A 94 22.26 -3.19 8.16
CA TYR A 94 21.72 -2.82 6.86
C TYR A 94 21.12 -1.40 6.90
N VAL A 95 21.34 -0.59 5.86
CA VAL A 95 20.73 0.75 5.78
C VAL A 95 20.14 0.95 4.38
N ALA A 96 18.83 1.14 4.31
CA ALA A 96 18.13 1.49 3.08
C ALA A 96 18.49 2.92 2.66
N ARG A 97 19.43 3.07 1.72
CA ARG A 97 19.89 4.39 1.22
C ARG A 97 19.15 4.84 -0.04
N LYS A 98 18.59 3.92 -0.83
CA LYS A 98 17.92 4.23 -2.09
C LYS A 98 16.51 4.73 -1.81
N ALA A 99 16.14 5.86 -2.42
CA ALA A 99 14.80 6.45 -2.28
C ALA A 99 13.69 5.45 -2.65
N GLU A 100 13.90 4.68 -3.71
CA GLU A 100 12.99 3.62 -4.14
C GLU A 100 12.73 2.58 -3.05
N GLU A 101 13.76 2.14 -2.34
CA GLU A 101 13.62 1.14 -1.29
C GLU A 101 12.87 1.71 -0.08
N LYS A 102 13.20 2.94 0.33
CA LYS A 102 12.45 3.65 1.40
C LYS A 102 10.97 3.77 1.03
N GLN A 103 10.69 4.12 -0.23
CA GLN A 103 9.33 4.21 -0.76
C GLN A 103 8.62 2.85 -0.73
N MET A 104 9.30 1.76 -1.09
CA MET A 104 8.72 0.41 -1.00
C MET A 104 8.38 0.01 0.43
N GLN A 105 9.28 0.27 1.40
CA GLN A 105 9.00 -0.05 2.81
C GLN A 105 7.78 0.71 3.32
N ARG A 106 7.66 2.00 2.99
CA ARG A 106 6.49 2.81 3.33
C ARG A 106 5.22 2.29 2.66
N ALA A 107 5.28 1.99 1.36
CA ALA A 107 4.14 1.52 0.58
C ALA A 107 3.59 0.18 1.11
N LEU A 108 4.45 -0.72 1.58
CA LEU A 108 4.06 -1.99 2.20
C LEU A 108 3.25 -1.80 3.49
N MET A 109 3.58 -0.81 4.32
CA MET A 109 2.76 -0.51 5.50
C MET A 109 1.37 0.03 5.14
N GLN A 110 1.24 0.63 3.96
CA GLN A 110 0.02 1.22 3.44
C GLN A 110 -0.50 0.44 2.21
N TYR A 111 -0.36 -0.89 2.23
CA TYR A 111 -0.56 -1.73 1.04
C TYR A 111 -1.99 -1.67 0.46
N LYS A 112 -2.98 -1.34 1.28
CA LYS A 112 -4.39 -1.19 0.87
C LYS A 112 -4.64 0.08 0.05
N ASN A 113 -3.73 1.06 0.08
CA ASN A 113 -3.87 2.26 -0.72
C ASN A 113 -3.66 1.90 -2.21
N PRO A 114 -4.66 2.11 -3.09
CA PRO A 114 -4.53 1.78 -4.51
C PRO A 114 -3.36 2.49 -5.20
N ALA A 115 -2.99 3.70 -4.75
CA ALA A 115 -1.85 4.43 -5.29
C ALA A 115 -0.50 3.72 -5.04
N ASN A 116 -0.43 2.85 -4.03
CA ASN A 116 0.76 2.07 -3.68
C ASN A 116 0.83 0.73 -4.41
N TYR A 117 -0.21 0.34 -5.17
CA TYR A 117 -0.34 -1.00 -5.73
C TYR A 117 0.91 -1.45 -6.50
N ASP A 118 1.40 -0.64 -7.45
CA ASP A 118 2.53 -1.03 -8.30
C ASP A 118 3.83 -1.15 -7.50
N ILE A 119 4.00 -0.29 -6.49
CA ILE A 119 5.18 -0.30 -5.61
C ILE A 119 5.16 -1.55 -4.74
N VAL A 120 4.00 -1.88 -4.15
CA VAL A 120 3.81 -3.08 -3.33
C VAL A 120 4.00 -4.34 -4.18
N TYR A 121 3.39 -4.39 -5.36
CA TYR A 121 3.55 -5.51 -6.28
C TYR A 121 5.03 -5.75 -6.63
N LYS A 122 5.76 -4.66 -6.93
CA LYS A 122 7.20 -4.72 -7.21
C LYS A 122 7.98 -5.20 -5.98
N ALA A 123 7.68 -4.68 -4.80
CA ALA A 123 8.33 -5.10 -3.55
C ALA A 123 8.12 -6.59 -3.25
N LEU A 124 6.90 -7.10 -3.44
CA LEU A 124 6.57 -8.52 -3.29
C LEU A 124 7.31 -9.39 -4.30
N CYS A 125 7.44 -8.94 -5.55
CA CYS A 125 8.25 -9.63 -6.55
C CYS A 125 9.74 -9.67 -6.18
N LEU A 126 10.30 -8.54 -5.74
CA LEU A 126 11.72 -8.44 -5.35
C LEU A 126 12.06 -9.28 -4.12
N THR A 127 11.11 -9.45 -3.20
CA THR A 127 11.28 -10.26 -1.99
C THR A 127 10.94 -11.74 -2.20
N GLY A 128 10.47 -12.13 -3.40
CA GLY A 128 10.03 -13.49 -3.70
C GLY A 128 8.70 -13.88 -3.08
N ARG A 129 7.95 -12.93 -2.48
CA ARG A 129 6.69 -13.15 -1.77
C ARG A 129 5.46 -13.00 -2.68
N ARG A 130 5.50 -13.68 -3.82
CA ARG A 130 4.38 -13.69 -4.78
C ARG A 130 3.15 -14.44 -4.25
N ASP A 131 3.31 -15.27 -3.22
CA ASP A 131 2.23 -15.91 -2.46
C ASP A 131 1.25 -14.89 -1.84
N LEU A 132 1.72 -13.67 -1.59
CA LEU A 132 0.91 -12.57 -1.06
C LEU A 132 0.12 -11.82 -2.14
N ILE A 133 0.17 -12.29 -3.39
CA ILE A 133 -0.58 -11.71 -4.52
C ILE A 133 -1.71 -12.66 -4.89
N GLY A 134 -2.96 -12.26 -4.64
CA GLY A 134 -4.11 -13.13 -4.85
C GLY A 134 -5.40 -12.57 -4.26
N TYR A 135 -6.42 -13.42 -4.22
CA TYR A 135 -7.74 -13.09 -3.65
C TYR A 135 -7.98 -13.78 -2.30
N GLY A 136 -6.97 -14.47 -1.75
CA GLY A 136 -7.07 -15.16 -0.48
C GLY A 136 -6.99 -14.22 0.73
N PRO A 137 -7.41 -14.68 1.92
CA PRO A 137 -7.40 -13.87 3.14
C PRO A 137 -5.99 -13.45 3.59
N LYS A 138 -4.96 -14.20 3.15
CA LYS A 138 -3.55 -13.90 3.41
C LYS A 138 -2.90 -13.06 2.31
N CYS A 139 -3.60 -12.67 1.25
CA CYS A 139 -3.02 -11.82 0.22
C CYS A 139 -2.98 -10.35 0.67
N LEU A 140 -1.96 -9.61 0.25
CA LEU A 140 -1.85 -8.17 0.45
C LEU A 140 -2.45 -7.40 -0.73
N VAL A 141 -2.22 -7.86 -1.96
CA VAL A 141 -2.73 -7.23 -3.18
C VAL A 141 -3.38 -8.24 -4.11
N ALA A 142 -4.43 -7.84 -4.83
CA ALA A 142 -5.04 -8.65 -5.86
C ALA A 142 -4.16 -8.68 -7.13
N PRO A 143 -4.17 -9.74 -7.95
CA PRO A 143 -3.54 -9.72 -9.26
C PRO A 143 -4.18 -8.63 -10.13
N ARG A 144 -3.36 -7.88 -10.89
CA ARG A 144 -3.86 -6.95 -11.91
C ARG A 144 -4.76 -7.74 -12.84
N ARG A 145 -6.05 -7.36 -12.92
CA ARG A 145 -6.89 -7.81 -14.04
C ARG A 145 -6.20 -7.30 -15.28
N HIS A 146 -5.66 -8.20 -16.11
CA HIS A 146 -5.41 -7.86 -17.49
C HIS A 146 -6.76 -7.39 -18.03
N SER A 147 -6.91 -6.09 -18.26
CA SER A 147 -7.99 -5.62 -19.10
C SER A 147 -7.80 -6.40 -20.41
N ARG A 148 -8.72 -7.32 -20.68
CA ARG A 148 -8.98 -7.69 -22.07
C ARG A 148 -9.17 -6.35 -22.75
N GLN A 149 -8.23 -5.99 -23.63
CA GLN A 149 -8.46 -4.93 -24.59
C GLN A 149 -9.84 -5.19 -25.15
N SER A 150 -10.80 -4.34 -24.83
CA SER A 150 -12.08 -4.29 -25.49
C SER A 150 -11.75 -3.88 -26.92
N GLY A 151 -11.44 -4.89 -27.74
CA GLY A 151 -11.35 -4.74 -29.17
C GLY A 151 -12.71 -4.25 -29.63
N HIS A 152 -12.79 -2.96 -29.93
CA HIS A 152 -13.86 -2.44 -30.78
C HIS A 152 -13.91 -3.33 -32.03
N PRO A 153 -15.03 -4.01 -32.33
CA PRO A 153 -15.17 -4.59 -33.65
C PRO A 153 -15.16 -3.42 -34.63
N LEU A 154 -14.15 -3.36 -35.48
CA LEU A 154 -14.20 -2.55 -36.68
C LEU A 154 -15.41 -3.04 -37.49
N SER A 155 -16.48 -2.24 -37.47
CA SER A 155 -17.64 -2.40 -38.34
C SER A 155 -17.15 -2.29 -39.78
N ASN A 156 -16.92 -3.44 -40.40
CA ASN A 156 -16.51 -3.53 -41.79
C ASN A 156 -17.77 -3.37 -42.64
N GLY A 157 -17.86 -2.26 -43.35
CA GLY A 157 -18.98 -1.95 -44.23
C GLY A 157 -19.18 -3.03 -45.28
N ARG A 158 -20.41 -3.51 -45.43
CA ARG A 158 -20.88 -4.16 -46.65
C ARG A 158 -22.22 -3.60 -47.06
N HIS A 159 -22.18 -2.98 -48.24
CA HIS A 159 -23.31 -2.61 -49.08
C HIS A 159 -24.30 -3.77 -49.27
N GLY A 160 -25.58 -3.45 -49.11
CA GLY A 160 -26.72 -4.24 -49.59
C GLY A 160 -27.90 -3.32 -49.86
N ARG A 161 -28.07 -2.94 -51.14
CA ARG A 161 -29.22 -2.20 -51.69
C ARG A 161 -30.54 -2.96 -51.43
N SER A 162 -31.65 -2.31 -51.07
CA SER A 162 -32.72 -1.79 -51.97
C SER A 162 -34.00 -1.57 -51.12
N PRO A 163 -35.12 -1.02 -51.63
CA PRO A 163 -35.33 0.17 -52.46
C PRO A 163 -36.36 1.16 -51.85
N VAL A 164 -36.39 2.33 -52.49
CA VAL A 164 -37.30 3.50 -52.46
C VAL A 164 -38.76 3.27 -52.02
N ARG A 165 -39.28 4.18 -51.17
CA ARG A 165 -40.64 4.74 -51.34
C ARG A 165 -40.71 6.22 -50.90
N ALA A 166 -41.31 7.02 -51.75
CA ALA A 166 -41.40 8.48 -51.71
C ALA A 166 -42.61 9.00 -50.90
N GLY A 167 -42.53 10.26 -50.45
CA GLY A 167 -43.64 11.03 -49.86
C GLY A 167 -43.13 12.14 -48.92
N GLN A 168 -42.53 13.24 -49.41
CA GLN A 168 -43.16 14.55 -49.68
C GLN A 168 -43.55 15.34 -48.41
N GLY A 169 -42.89 16.49 -48.17
CA GLY A 169 -43.29 17.43 -47.10
C GLY A 169 -42.24 18.49 -46.75
N ARG A 170 -42.26 19.61 -47.48
CA ARG A 170 -41.44 20.83 -47.35
C ARG A 170 -41.78 21.68 -46.10
N LYS A 171 -40.78 22.28 -45.44
CA LYS A 171 -40.52 23.74 -45.25
C LYS A 171 -39.86 24.12 -43.91
N ASP A 172 -38.72 24.79 -44.03
CA ASP A 172 -38.29 26.06 -43.40
C ASP A 172 -38.81 26.43 -41.99
N LEU A 173 -37.89 26.74 -41.07
CA LEU A 173 -37.46 28.11 -40.70
C LEU A 173 -36.81 28.14 -39.29
N ASN A 174 -35.74 28.94 -39.20
CA ASN A 174 -35.25 29.71 -38.05
C ASN A 174 -36.03 29.62 -36.73
N ARG A 175 -35.30 29.61 -35.59
CA ARG A 175 -35.08 30.81 -34.75
C ARG A 175 -34.50 30.48 -33.36
N THR A 176 -33.43 31.22 -33.05
CA THR A 176 -32.90 31.64 -31.74
C THR A 176 -33.82 31.64 -30.52
N ARG A 177 -33.23 31.28 -29.35
CA ARG A 177 -33.32 31.90 -27.99
C ARG A 177 -32.81 30.85 -26.97
N LYS A 178 -31.72 31.01 -26.21
CA LYS A 178 -31.35 31.96 -25.12
C LYS A 178 -32.43 32.13 -24.04
N PHE A 179 -31.96 32.21 -22.79
CA PHE A 179 -32.64 32.25 -21.48
C PHE A 179 -32.88 30.86 -20.87
N ARG A 180 -32.49 30.57 -19.62
CA ARG A 180 -32.16 31.43 -18.47
C ARG A 180 -31.20 30.69 -17.55
#